data_AF-A0A9D9SE25-F1
#
_entry.id   AF-A0A9D9SE25-F1
#
_cell.length_a   1.000
_cell.length_b   1.000
_cell.length_c   1.000
_cell.angle_alpha   90.00
_cell.angle_beta   90.00
_cell.angle_gamma   90.00
#
_symmetry.space_group_name_H-M   'P 1'
#
loop_
_entity.id
_entity.type
_entity.pdbx_description
1 polymer ?
#
loop_
_entity_poly.entity_id
_entity_poly.type
_entity_poly.pdbx_seq_one_letter_code
_entity_poly.pdbx_strand_id
1 'polypeptide(L)'
;MRKLRHILPLMLLISTFVAADQVFGQNAACKFDDRTLQFIGTPVEQARCLLRPNRIGGVLGTTLIKLPKPLESLIGKPSHLDRTKLRKYLTTRSISESDIGGSLDLPLSTATLPNGDRIEALYFIIHDTSTPYLKDEPFPAEMDNDPLWKGNKIEIWLKNPVAHVFVNRLGRSVTTTPFNENVKNGFGTKFARDFLKADAKGLQIHIELVQPRRRDPEARGAENDRIAPTPGFSDAQYERLALLYITASARRGSWLIPAYHSAIDAGIPDAHDDPQNFDLDRFASVLDKMIKKLR
;
A
#
# COMPACT_ATOMS: atom_id res chain seq x y z
N MET A 1 -39.81 50.43 61.67
CA MET A 1 -38.60 49.78 61.14
C MET A 1 -39.00 48.57 60.28
N ARG A 2 -38.96 48.69 58.95
CA ARG A 2 -39.02 47.55 58.01
C ARG A 2 -38.27 47.96 56.74
N LYS A 3 -37.09 47.39 56.52
CA LYS A 3 -36.30 47.54 55.30
C LYS A 3 -36.83 46.56 54.26
N LEU A 4 -37.28 47.05 53.11
CA LEU A 4 -37.58 46.22 51.94
C LEU A 4 -36.31 46.18 51.06
N ARG A 5 -35.73 44.99 50.89
CA ARG A 5 -34.57 44.72 50.03
C ARG A 5 -35.06 44.45 48.61
N HIS A 6 -34.51 45.14 47.62
CA HIS A 6 -34.65 44.79 46.21
C HIS A 6 -33.81 43.53 45.90
N ILE A 7 -34.45 42.53 45.30
CA ILE A 7 -33.81 41.33 44.74
C ILE A 7 -33.72 41.57 43.23
N LEU A 8 -32.49 41.65 42.72
CA LEU A 8 -32.18 41.65 41.28
C LEU A 8 -31.98 40.18 40.84
N PRO A 9 -32.56 39.71 39.73
CA PRO A 9 -32.29 38.36 39.25
C PRO A 9 -30.95 38.33 38.51
N LEU A 10 -30.07 37.44 38.95
CA LEU A 10 -28.80 37.11 38.29
C LEU A 10 -29.10 36.23 37.07
N MET A 11 -29.03 36.80 35.87
CA MET A 11 -29.13 36.05 34.61
C MET A 11 -27.82 35.29 34.39
N LEU A 12 -27.86 33.97 34.58
CA LEU A 12 -26.73 33.08 34.31
C LEU A 12 -26.68 32.80 32.80
N LEU A 13 -25.78 33.45 32.07
CA LEU A 13 -25.46 33.07 30.69
C LEU A 13 -24.71 31.74 30.71
N ILE A 14 -25.38 30.66 30.33
CA ILE A 14 -24.77 29.37 30.04
C ILE A 14 -24.17 29.47 28.63
N SER A 15 -22.89 29.82 28.54
CA SER A 15 -22.13 29.70 27.29
C SER A 15 -21.90 28.22 26.99
N THR A 16 -22.75 27.64 26.14
CA THR A 16 -22.52 26.33 25.56
C THR A 16 -21.28 26.40 24.65
N PHE A 17 -20.13 25.94 25.16
CA PHE A 17 -18.99 25.62 24.32
C PHE A 17 -19.38 24.43 23.44
N VAL A 18 -19.78 24.71 22.21
CA VAL A 18 -19.81 23.71 21.15
C VAL A 18 -18.36 23.35 20.89
N ALA A 19 -17.92 22.20 21.40
CA ALA A 19 -16.67 21.61 20.98
C ALA A 19 -16.79 21.33 19.48
N ALA A 20 -16.10 22.12 18.67
CA ALA A 20 -15.92 21.80 17.27
C ALA A 20 -15.26 20.41 17.21
N ASP A 21 -15.97 19.42 16.66
CA ASP A 21 -15.36 18.17 16.26
C ASP A 21 -14.11 18.51 15.47
N GLN A 22 -12.94 18.07 15.95
CA GLN A 22 -11.74 18.10 15.14
C GLN A 22 -11.98 17.15 13.97
N VAL A 23 -12.41 17.72 12.84
CA VAL A 23 -12.25 17.09 11.54
C VAL A 23 -10.75 16.89 11.41
N PHE A 24 -10.27 15.66 11.63
CA PHE A 24 -8.91 15.27 11.27
C PHE A 24 -8.74 15.70 9.82
N GLY A 25 -7.89 16.71 9.58
CA GLY A 25 -7.66 17.21 8.24
C GLY A 25 -7.25 16.04 7.37
N GLN A 26 -8.08 15.70 6.38
CA GLN A 26 -7.76 14.68 5.40
C GLN A 26 -6.35 14.99 4.87
N ASN A 27 -5.49 13.97 4.81
CA ASN A 27 -4.13 14.18 4.33
C ASN A 27 -4.16 14.81 2.95
N ALA A 28 -3.32 15.83 2.74
CA ALA A 28 -3.20 16.43 1.42
C ALA A 28 -2.83 15.35 0.39
N ALA A 29 -3.67 15.23 -0.64
CA ALA A 29 -3.46 14.30 -1.74
C ALA A 29 -2.19 14.64 -2.51
N CYS A 30 -1.56 13.62 -3.10
CA CYS A 30 -0.54 13.87 -4.13
C CYS A 30 -1.22 14.50 -5.35
N LYS A 31 -0.58 15.51 -5.95
CA LYS A 31 -1.15 16.20 -7.12
C LYS A 31 -1.30 15.22 -8.29
N PHE A 32 -2.44 15.27 -8.97
CA PHE A 32 -2.80 14.37 -10.06
C PHE A 32 -3.27 15.18 -11.28
N ASP A 33 -2.94 14.72 -12.49
CA ASP A 33 -3.39 15.31 -13.75
C ASP A 33 -4.41 14.40 -14.43
N ASP A 34 -5.68 14.79 -14.36
CA ASP A 34 -6.81 14.05 -14.92
C ASP A 34 -6.72 13.82 -16.44
N ARG A 35 -5.90 14.61 -17.16
CA ARG A 35 -5.73 14.46 -18.61
C ARG A 35 -4.80 13.29 -18.96
N THR A 36 -3.82 13.03 -18.10
CA THR A 36 -2.81 11.97 -18.31
C THR A 36 -3.04 10.76 -17.41
N LEU A 37 -3.96 10.89 -16.45
CA LEU A 37 -4.25 9.95 -15.39
C LEU A 37 -3.00 9.54 -14.58
N GLN A 38 -2.11 10.50 -14.36
CA GLN A 38 -0.84 10.31 -13.65
C GLN A 38 -0.65 11.35 -12.55
N PHE A 39 0.09 10.98 -11.51
CA PHE A 39 0.55 11.94 -10.51
C PHE A 39 1.54 12.93 -11.13
N ILE A 40 1.47 14.19 -10.70
CA ILE A 40 2.28 15.27 -11.26
C ILE A 40 3.72 15.19 -10.74
N GLY A 41 4.68 15.39 -11.65
CA GLY A 41 6.11 15.43 -11.37
C GLY A 41 6.87 14.29 -12.03
N THR A 42 8.18 14.29 -11.87
CA THR A 42 9.03 13.17 -12.29
C THR A 42 8.67 11.90 -11.50
N PRO A 43 8.98 10.69 -12.01
CA PRO A 43 8.70 9.44 -11.29
C PRO A 43 9.22 9.39 -9.85
N VAL A 44 10.40 9.97 -9.58
CA VAL A 44 10.98 10.05 -8.23
C VAL A 44 10.22 11.05 -7.35
N GLU A 45 9.79 12.19 -7.89
CA GLU A 45 8.95 13.15 -7.15
C GLU A 45 7.59 12.56 -6.79
N GLN A 46 6.98 11.81 -7.73
CA GLN A 46 5.75 11.06 -7.47
C GLN A 46 5.96 10.07 -6.31
N ALA A 47 7.00 9.22 -6.38
CA ALA A 47 7.30 8.24 -5.34
C ALA A 47 7.57 8.88 -3.96
N ARG A 48 8.24 10.04 -3.90
CA ARG A 48 8.46 10.77 -2.63
C ARG A 48 7.16 11.22 -1.97
N CYS A 49 6.13 11.55 -2.75
CA CYS A 49 4.81 11.86 -2.24
C CYS A 49 4.01 10.58 -1.89
N LEU A 50 4.14 9.54 -2.71
CA LEU A 50 3.37 8.31 -2.58
C LEU A 50 3.93 7.31 -1.54
N LEU A 51 5.15 7.53 -1.06
CA LEU A 51 5.79 6.73 0.00
C LEU A 51 5.92 7.51 1.32
N ARG A 52 5.05 8.50 1.53
CA ARG A 52 4.99 9.23 2.81
C ARG A 52 4.78 8.24 3.96
N PRO A 53 5.49 8.41 5.11
CA PRO A 53 5.30 7.56 6.26
C PRO A 53 3.82 7.50 6.65
N ASN A 54 3.28 6.29 6.71
CA ASN A 54 1.87 6.08 6.99
C ASN A 54 1.68 5.70 8.47
N ARG A 55 0.64 6.27 9.10
CA ARG A 55 0.29 6.04 10.51
C ARG A 55 -1.17 5.59 10.60
N ILE A 56 -1.53 5.07 11.78
CA ILE A 56 -2.90 4.64 12.11
C ILE A 56 -3.93 5.67 11.64
N GLY A 57 -5.00 5.19 11.00
CA GLY A 57 -6.07 6.04 10.45
C GLY A 57 -5.68 6.76 9.17
N GLY A 58 -4.61 6.34 8.52
CA GLY A 58 -4.13 6.82 7.24
C GLY A 58 -3.41 8.14 7.34
N VAL A 59 -3.06 8.61 8.55
CA VAL A 59 -2.38 9.90 8.74
C VAL A 59 -0.98 9.84 8.14
N LEU A 60 -0.76 10.65 7.10
CA LEU A 60 0.48 10.65 6.34
C LEU A 60 1.46 11.67 6.92
N GLY A 61 2.73 11.26 6.98
CA GLY A 61 3.85 12.14 7.24
C GLY A 61 4.05 13.15 6.10
N THR A 62 5.07 14.00 6.25
CA THR A 62 5.46 14.94 5.20
C THR A 62 6.01 14.21 3.97
N THR A 63 5.83 14.80 2.78
CA THR A 63 6.51 14.36 1.56
C THR A 63 8.01 14.18 1.80
N LEU A 64 8.55 13.06 1.33
CA LEU A 64 9.95 12.76 1.51
C LEU A 64 10.82 13.70 0.67
N ILE A 65 11.83 14.31 1.30
CA ILE A 65 12.83 15.12 0.57
C ILE A 65 13.70 14.21 -0.32
N LYS A 66 13.92 12.97 0.13
CA LYS A 66 14.73 11.96 -0.55
C LYS A 66 14.24 10.57 -0.18
N LEU A 67 14.30 9.65 -1.13
CA LEU A 67 14.10 8.22 -0.92
C LEU A 67 15.41 7.56 -0.52
N PRO A 68 15.37 6.46 0.27
CA PRO A 68 16.58 5.69 0.51
C PRO A 68 17.14 5.08 -0.78
N LYS A 69 18.47 4.92 -0.82
CA LYS A 69 19.10 4.19 -1.92
C LYS A 69 18.66 2.71 -1.88
N PRO A 70 18.37 2.09 -3.02
CA PRO A 70 18.67 2.56 -4.38
C PRO A 70 17.48 3.27 -5.04
N LEU A 71 16.30 3.31 -4.42
CA LEU A 71 15.04 3.79 -4.99
C LEU A 71 15.17 5.16 -5.66
N GLU A 72 15.74 6.12 -4.95
CA GLU A 72 16.00 7.49 -5.42
C GLU A 72 16.70 7.54 -6.79
N SER A 73 17.60 6.58 -7.05
CA SER A 73 18.40 6.54 -8.27
C SER A 73 17.82 5.67 -9.37
N LEU A 74 16.83 4.83 -9.06
CA LEU A 74 16.28 3.81 -9.97
C LEU A 74 14.94 4.22 -10.58
N ILE A 75 14.02 4.72 -9.76
CA ILE A 75 12.61 4.92 -10.12
C ILE A 75 12.48 5.74 -11.41
N GLY A 76 11.67 5.24 -12.35
CA GLY A 76 11.45 5.85 -13.66
C GLY A 76 12.55 5.64 -14.69
N LYS A 77 13.73 5.13 -14.31
CA LYS A 77 14.84 4.88 -15.24
C LYS A 77 14.70 3.51 -15.91
N PRO A 78 15.35 3.30 -17.08
CA PRO A 78 15.48 1.98 -17.67
C PRO A 78 16.04 0.97 -16.65
N SER A 79 15.42 -0.20 -16.55
CA SER A 79 15.78 -1.16 -15.50
C SER A 79 17.04 -1.95 -15.84
N HIS A 80 17.27 -2.19 -17.14
CA HIS A 80 18.36 -3.00 -17.67
C HIS A 80 18.51 -4.36 -16.95
N LEU A 81 17.41 -4.88 -16.40
CA LEU A 81 17.37 -6.16 -15.70
C LEU A 81 17.36 -7.29 -16.73
N ASP A 82 18.32 -8.21 -16.61
CA ASP A 82 18.40 -9.39 -17.46
C ASP A 82 17.36 -10.44 -17.00
N ARG A 83 16.33 -10.64 -17.82
CA ARG A 83 15.26 -11.62 -17.55
C ARG A 83 15.80 -13.05 -17.46
N THR A 84 16.89 -13.38 -18.16
CA THR A 84 17.54 -14.70 -18.09
C THR A 84 18.18 -14.92 -16.72
N LYS A 85 18.88 -13.92 -16.18
CA LYS A 85 19.43 -13.98 -14.82
C LYS A 85 18.32 -14.05 -13.78
N LEU A 86 17.25 -13.30 -13.97
CA LEU A 86 16.07 -13.38 -13.10
C LEU A 86 15.46 -14.78 -13.12
N ARG A 87 15.23 -15.40 -14.29
CA ARG A 87 14.78 -16.81 -14.37
C ARG A 87 15.71 -17.76 -13.64
N LYS A 88 17.02 -17.65 -13.85
CA LYS A 88 18.01 -18.48 -13.17
C LYS A 88 17.92 -18.34 -11.65
N TYR A 89 17.73 -17.11 -11.15
CA TYR A 89 17.51 -16.86 -9.73
C TYR A 89 16.24 -17.56 -9.22
N LEU A 90 15.13 -17.44 -9.95
CA LEU A 90 13.86 -18.08 -9.61
C LEU A 90 13.99 -19.61 -9.55
N THR A 91 14.60 -20.22 -10.58
CA THR A 91 14.87 -21.67 -10.62
C THR A 91 15.73 -22.11 -9.44
N THR A 92 16.78 -21.37 -9.11
CA THR A 92 17.68 -21.68 -7.99
C THR A 92 16.97 -21.59 -6.63
N ARG A 93 15.91 -20.79 -6.54
CA ARG A 93 15.10 -20.60 -5.34
C ARG A 93 13.82 -21.44 -5.33
N SER A 94 13.62 -22.27 -6.35
CA SER A 94 12.38 -23.03 -6.54
C SER A 94 11.13 -22.15 -6.49
N ILE A 95 11.21 -20.95 -7.08
CA ILE A 95 10.09 -20.01 -7.19
C ILE A 95 9.55 -20.11 -8.62
N SER A 96 8.25 -20.38 -8.76
CA SER A 96 7.62 -20.36 -10.08
C SER A 96 7.36 -18.94 -10.56
N GLU A 97 7.43 -18.68 -11.87
CA GLU A 97 6.95 -17.41 -12.45
C GLU A 97 5.46 -17.18 -12.11
N SER A 98 4.68 -18.26 -11.95
CA SER A 98 3.28 -18.18 -11.50
C SER A 98 3.12 -17.64 -10.08
N ASP A 99 4.16 -17.61 -9.26
CA ASP A 99 4.08 -17.11 -7.88
C ASP A 99 4.45 -15.63 -7.80
N ILE A 100 4.91 -15.03 -8.90
CA ILE A 100 5.46 -13.66 -8.93
C ILE A 100 4.78 -12.78 -9.98
N GLY A 101 3.50 -13.02 -10.26
CA GLY A 101 2.72 -12.24 -11.22
C GLY A 101 2.70 -12.83 -12.64
N GLY A 102 3.14 -14.06 -12.84
CA GLY A 102 3.11 -14.74 -14.14
C GLY A 102 4.35 -14.49 -15.00
N SER A 103 4.26 -14.81 -16.28
CA SER A 103 5.43 -14.94 -17.14
C SER A 103 6.25 -13.64 -17.27
N LEU A 104 7.58 -13.76 -17.24
CA LEU A 104 8.51 -12.65 -17.46
C LEU A 104 8.53 -12.13 -18.91
N ASP A 105 7.97 -12.87 -19.87
CA ASP A 105 7.90 -12.43 -21.27
C ASP A 105 6.64 -11.62 -21.60
N LEU A 106 5.64 -11.65 -20.72
CA LEU A 106 4.39 -10.93 -20.94
C LEU A 106 4.52 -9.45 -20.50
N PRO A 107 3.84 -8.53 -21.21
CA PRO A 107 3.76 -7.13 -20.82
C PRO A 107 3.09 -6.97 -19.45
N LEU A 108 3.16 -5.77 -18.86
CA LEU A 108 2.31 -5.45 -17.72
C LEU A 108 0.88 -5.14 -18.16
N SER A 109 -0.02 -5.01 -17.18
CA SER A 109 -1.40 -4.58 -17.35
C SER A 109 -1.42 -3.25 -18.08
N THR A 110 -2.45 -3.04 -18.89
CA THR A 110 -2.55 -1.86 -19.74
C THR A 110 -3.73 -1.00 -19.35
N ALA A 111 -3.52 0.30 -19.40
CA ALA A 111 -4.53 1.32 -19.23
C ALA A 111 -4.79 2.03 -20.56
N THR A 112 -6.03 2.45 -20.77
CA THR A 112 -6.41 3.37 -21.83
C THR A 112 -6.56 4.76 -21.22
N LEU A 113 -5.80 5.72 -21.73
CA LEU A 113 -5.81 7.12 -21.30
C LEU A 113 -6.97 7.90 -21.94
N PRO A 114 -7.32 9.11 -21.43
CA PRO A 114 -8.41 9.91 -21.98
C PRO A 114 -8.23 10.31 -23.45
N ASN A 115 -6.98 10.34 -23.94
CA ASN A 115 -6.65 10.60 -25.34
C ASN A 115 -6.68 9.35 -26.23
N GLY A 116 -7.01 8.18 -25.68
CA GLY A 116 -7.05 6.90 -26.39
C GLY A 116 -5.73 6.12 -26.40
N ASP A 117 -4.64 6.70 -25.89
CA ASP A 117 -3.36 6.00 -25.83
C ASP A 117 -3.43 4.82 -24.86
N ARG A 118 -2.72 3.75 -25.20
CA ARG A 118 -2.56 2.58 -24.33
C ARG A 118 -1.17 2.56 -23.72
N ILE A 119 -1.10 2.54 -22.40
CA ILE A 119 0.17 2.48 -21.66
C ILE A 119 0.16 1.33 -20.66
N GLU A 120 1.34 0.73 -20.45
CA GLU A 120 1.54 -0.27 -19.41
C GLU A 120 1.52 0.36 -18.00
N ALA A 121 1.32 -0.48 -16.99
CA ALA A 121 1.34 -0.06 -15.59
C ALA A 121 2.55 0.80 -15.24
N LEU A 122 2.31 1.83 -14.44
CA LEU A 122 3.33 2.78 -13.97
C LEU A 122 3.59 2.62 -12.47
N TYR A 123 2.57 2.21 -11.72
CA TYR A 123 2.55 2.24 -10.27
C TYR A 123 2.60 0.84 -9.68
N PHE A 124 3.40 0.68 -8.63
CA PHE A 124 3.51 -0.55 -7.85
C PHE A 124 2.97 -0.27 -6.45
N ILE A 125 1.71 -0.64 -6.23
CA ILE A 125 0.95 -0.33 -5.02
C ILE A 125 1.23 -1.41 -3.97
N ILE A 126 1.69 -0.96 -2.82
CA ILE A 126 1.99 -1.78 -1.66
C ILE A 126 0.82 -1.66 -0.70
N HIS A 127 0.21 -2.80 -0.41
CA HIS A 127 -0.89 -2.96 0.51
C HIS A 127 -0.48 -3.83 1.69
N ASP A 128 -1.31 -3.80 2.73
CA ASP A 128 -1.42 -4.92 3.65
C ASP A 128 -2.86 -5.38 3.76
N THR A 129 -3.04 -6.68 4.00
CA THR A 129 -4.37 -7.30 3.91
C THR A 129 -5.31 -6.92 5.05
N SER A 130 -4.79 -6.24 6.08
CA SER A 130 -5.48 -5.98 7.36
C SER A 130 -6.17 -7.21 7.96
N THR A 131 -5.59 -8.40 7.71
CA THR A 131 -6.20 -9.71 7.90
C THR A 131 -5.13 -10.72 8.29
N PRO A 132 -5.41 -11.61 9.26
CA PRO A 132 -6.65 -11.74 10.02
C PRO A 132 -6.89 -10.60 11.02
N TYR A 133 -8.15 -10.23 11.20
CA TYR A 133 -8.57 -9.38 12.32
C TYR A 133 -8.61 -10.21 13.61
N LEU A 134 -7.81 -9.79 14.60
CA LEU A 134 -7.55 -10.49 15.85
C LEU A 134 -8.41 -9.97 17.01
N LYS A 135 -9.16 -8.88 16.81
CA LYS A 135 -9.85 -8.16 17.90
C LYS A 135 -8.85 -7.79 19.00
N ASP A 136 -9.06 -8.28 20.22
CA ASP A 136 -8.21 -8.01 21.38
C ASP A 136 -7.05 -8.99 21.53
N GLU A 137 -7.10 -10.14 20.84
CA GLU A 137 -6.08 -11.18 20.93
C GLU A 137 -4.70 -10.61 20.58
N PRO A 138 -3.63 -11.02 21.27
CA PRO A 138 -2.29 -10.57 20.95
C PRO A 138 -1.87 -11.01 19.54
N PHE A 139 -0.90 -10.31 18.96
CA PHE A 139 -0.26 -10.79 17.74
C PHE A 139 0.42 -12.14 18.02
N PRO A 140 0.21 -13.18 17.20
CA PRO A 140 0.82 -14.48 17.43
C PRO A 140 2.34 -14.37 17.31
N ALA A 141 3.06 -14.77 18.35
CA ALA A 141 4.51 -14.60 18.45
C ALA A 141 5.28 -15.25 17.28
N GLU A 142 4.82 -16.43 16.84
CA GLU A 142 5.47 -17.21 15.78
C GLU A 142 4.83 -17.03 14.40
N MET A 143 4.00 -15.99 14.17
CA MET A 143 3.34 -15.79 12.87
C MET A 143 4.33 -15.66 11.69
N ASP A 144 5.60 -15.34 11.98
CA ASP A 144 6.68 -15.18 11.00
C ASP A 144 7.43 -16.47 10.69
N ASN A 145 7.21 -17.53 11.46
CA ASN A 145 7.91 -18.81 11.35
C ASN A 145 6.96 -20.00 11.24
N ASP A 146 5.72 -19.87 11.70
CA ASP A 146 4.74 -20.95 11.78
C ASP A 146 3.96 -21.13 10.46
N PRO A 147 4.18 -22.22 9.69
CA PRO A 147 3.42 -22.49 8.48
C PRO A 147 1.97 -22.90 8.74
N LEU A 148 1.62 -23.28 9.97
CA LEU A 148 0.27 -23.69 10.35
C LEU A 148 -0.60 -22.51 10.76
N TRP A 149 -0.01 -21.37 11.11
CA TRP A 149 -0.75 -20.16 11.42
C TRP A 149 -1.68 -19.79 10.26
N LYS A 150 -2.95 -19.50 10.58
CA LYS A 150 -4.01 -19.32 9.56
C LYS A 150 -3.70 -18.25 8.52
N GLY A 151 -3.00 -17.18 8.89
CA GLY A 151 -2.61 -16.13 7.95
C GLY A 151 -1.52 -16.57 6.95
N ASN A 152 -0.79 -17.64 7.25
CA ASN A 152 0.21 -18.20 6.33
C ASN A 152 -0.34 -19.18 5.29
N LYS A 153 -1.65 -19.50 5.36
CA LYS A 153 -2.35 -20.29 4.34
C LYS A 153 -2.66 -19.42 3.13
N ILE A 154 -1.70 -19.32 2.20
CA ILE A 154 -1.74 -18.33 1.11
C ILE A 154 -2.84 -18.62 0.07
N GLU A 155 -3.24 -19.87 -0.08
CA GLU A 155 -4.19 -20.33 -1.10
C GLU A 155 -5.61 -19.77 -0.87
N ILE A 156 -5.91 -19.27 0.34
CA ILE A 156 -7.20 -18.64 0.66
C ILE A 156 -7.49 -17.44 -0.25
N TRP A 157 -6.44 -16.74 -0.70
CA TRP A 157 -6.56 -15.52 -1.50
C TRP A 157 -7.00 -15.79 -2.94
N LEU A 158 -6.86 -17.02 -3.43
CA LEU A 158 -7.37 -17.42 -4.76
C LEU A 158 -8.90 -17.27 -4.86
N LYS A 159 -9.62 -17.27 -3.72
CA LYS A 159 -11.07 -17.10 -3.69
C LYS A 159 -11.52 -15.64 -3.85
N ASN A 160 -10.63 -14.67 -3.59
CA ASN A 160 -10.95 -13.23 -3.60
C ASN A 160 -9.81 -12.45 -4.30
N PRO A 161 -9.73 -12.48 -5.64
CA PRO A 161 -8.61 -11.91 -6.40
C PRO A 161 -8.69 -10.38 -6.52
N VAL A 162 -8.59 -9.67 -5.39
CA VAL A 162 -8.68 -8.19 -5.30
C VAL A 162 -7.34 -7.47 -5.48
N ALA A 163 -6.26 -8.22 -5.68
CA ALA A 163 -4.92 -7.73 -5.99
C ALA A 163 -4.28 -8.63 -7.07
N HIS A 164 -3.04 -8.32 -7.46
CA HIS A 164 -2.31 -9.19 -8.39
C HIS A 164 -1.67 -10.35 -7.63
N VAL A 165 -0.92 -10.04 -6.56
CA VAL A 165 -0.16 -11.02 -5.79
C VAL A 165 -0.36 -10.78 -4.30
N PHE A 166 -0.54 -11.87 -3.56
CA PHE A 166 -0.54 -11.87 -2.10
C PHE A 166 0.75 -12.52 -1.58
N VAL A 167 1.29 -12.03 -0.46
CA VAL A 167 2.51 -12.53 0.17
C VAL A 167 2.27 -12.78 1.66
N ASN A 168 2.46 -14.03 2.10
CA ASN A 168 2.30 -14.38 3.51
C ASN A 168 3.51 -13.96 4.35
N ARG A 169 3.43 -14.11 5.69
CA ARG A 169 4.53 -13.73 6.60
C ARG A 169 5.81 -14.54 6.35
N LEU A 170 5.70 -15.73 5.76
CA LEU A 170 6.84 -16.60 5.38
C LEU A 170 7.47 -16.23 4.03
N GLY A 171 7.00 -15.18 3.35
CA GLY A 171 7.51 -14.77 2.03
C GLY A 171 7.11 -15.69 0.88
N ARG A 172 6.16 -16.61 1.10
CA ARG A 172 5.48 -17.33 0.01
C ARG A 172 4.44 -16.41 -0.61
N SER A 173 4.24 -16.54 -1.92
CA SER A 173 3.28 -15.71 -2.63
C SER A 173 2.41 -16.54 -3.56
N VAL A 174 1.21 -16.02 -3.82
CA VAL A 174 0.28 -16.56 -4.81
C VAL A 174 -0.15 -15.45 -5.74
N THR A 175 -0.13 -15.72 -7.04
CA THR A 175 -0.71 -14.82 -8.04
C THR A 175 -2.19 -15.12 -8.19
N THR A 176 -3.04 -14.13 -7.92
CA THR A 176 -4.49 -14.25 -8.11
C THR A 176 -4.95 -13.56 -9.41
N THR A 177 -4.22 -12.51 -9.82
CA THR A 177 -4.31 -11.90 -11.14
C THR A 177 -2.89 -11.72 -11.71
N PRO A 178 -2.55 -12.33 -12.87
CA PRO A 178 -1.26 -12.13 -13.52
C PRO A 178 -0.99 -10.64 -13.81
N PHE A 179 0.26 -10.19 -13.74
CA PHE A 179 0.58 -8.78 -13.97
C PHE A 179 0.30 -8.30 -15.40
N ASN A 180 0.01 -9.17 -16.37
CA ASN A 180 -0.41 -8.78 -17.73
C ASN A 180 -1.92 -8.53 -17.85
N GLU A 181 -2.67 -8.66 -16.76
CA GLU A 181 -4.11 -8.47 -16.69
C GLU A 181 -4.43 -7.37 -15.68
N ASN A 182 -5.51 -6.64 -15.90
CA ASN A 182 -6.04 -5.74 -14.87
C ASN A 182 -6.63 -6.59 -13.73
N VAL A 183 -6.53 -6.11 -12.49
CA VAL A 183 -7.06 -6.83 -11.31
C VAL A 183 -8.48 -7.36 -11.53
N LYS A 184 -8.68 -8.66 -11.28
CA LYS A 184 -9.92 -9.36 -11.66
C LYS A 184 -11.13 -8.91 -10.87
N ASN A 185 -10.96 -8.75 -9.56
CA ASN A 185 -12.04 -8.32 -8.68
C ASN A 185 -11.76 -6.91 -8.13
N GLY A 186 -12.67 -5.97 -8.36
CA GLY A 186 -12.54 -4.60 -7.85
C GLY A 186 -11.47 -3.76 -8.55
N PHE A 187 -10.88 -2.85 -7.77
CA PHE A 187 -9.99 -1.77 -8.24
C PHE A 187 -8.67 -1.66 -7.46
N GLY A 188 -8.50 -2.44 -6.37
CA GLY A 188 -7.33 -2.39 -5.49
C GLY A 188 -7.23 -1.12 -4.61
N THR A 189 -7.61 0.05 -5.11
CA THR A 189 -7.65 1.32 -4.35
C THR A 189 -8.98 2.06 -4.60
N LYS A 190 -9.41 2.92 -3.67
CA LYS A 190 -10.56 3.79 -3.95
C LYS A 190 -10.22 4.81 -5.02
N PHE A 191 -8.98 5.27 -5.07
CA PHE A 191 -8.47 6.14 -6.13
C PHE A 191 -8.69 5.51 -7.51
N ALA A 192 -8.31 4.24 -7.68
CA ALA A 192 -8.52 3.55 -8.95
C ALA A 192 -10.00 3.39 -9.28
N ARG A 193 -10.87 3.17 -8.29
CA ARG A 193 -12.32 3.10 -8.50
C ARG A 193 -12.90 4.44 -8.96
N ASP A 194 -12.54 5.53 -8.28
CA ASP A 194 -13.21 6.82 -8.41
C ASP A 194 -12.63 7.66 -9.56
N PHE A 195 -11.31 7.59 -9.78
CA PHE A 195 -10.58 8.44 -10.73
C PHE A 195 -10.10 7.67 -11.96
N LEU A 196 -9.48 6.49 -11.81
CA LEU A 196 -8.95 5.72 -12.94
C LEU A 196 -10.04 4.93 -13.69
N LYS A 197 -11.01 4.41 -12.94
CA LYS A 197 -12.13 3.58 -13.44
C LYS A 197 -11.63 2.36 -14.22
N ALA A 198 -12.53 1.70 -14.94
CA ALA A 198 -12.22 0.45 -15.65
C ALA A 198 -11.12 0.63 -16.70
N ASP A 199 -11.11 1.78 -17.38
CA ASP A 199 -10.20 2.05 -18.50
C ASP A 199 -8.76 2.24 -18.05
N ALA A 200 -8.52 2.84 -16.87
CA ALA A 200 -7.16 3.15 -16.42
C ALA A 200 -6.71 2.40 -15.16
N LYS A 201 -7.53 1.51 -14.56
CA LYS A 201 -7.07 0.70 -13.41
C LYS A 201 -5.83 -0.16 -13.72
N GLY A 202 -5.59 -0.46 -15.00
CA GLY A 202 -4.37 -1.13 -15.46
C GLY A 202 -3.07 -0.35 -15.24
N LEU A 203 -3.12 0.92 -14.79
CA LEU A 203 -1.95 1.70 -14.39
C LEU A 203 -1.29 1.18 -13.11
N GLN A 204 -2.01 0.38 -12.31
CA GLN A 204 -1.60 -0.03 -10.96
C GLN A 204 -1.40 -1.55 -10.88
N ILE A 205 -0.21 -1.96 -10.44
CA ILE A 205 0.08 -3.33 -9.99
C ILE A 205 -0.06 -3.36 -8.47
N HIS A 206 -0.89 -4.25 -7.94
CA HIS A 206 -1.27 -4.33 -6.52
C HIS A 206 -0.66 -5.54 -5.85
N ILE A 207 0.11 -5.32 -4.79
CA ILE A 207 0.73 -6.37 -3.97
C ILE A 207 0.21 -6.28 -2.54
N GLU A 208 -0.36 -7.38 -2.08
CA GLU A 208 -0.92 -7.53 -0.74
C GLU A 208 0.03 -8.28 0.18
N LEU A 209 0.45 -7.64 1.27
CA LEU A 209 1.25 -8.28 2.31
C LEU A 209 0.34 -8.72 3.45
N VAL A 210 0.32 -10.01 3.76
CA VAL A 210 -0.46 -10.50 4.90
C VAL A 210 0.02 -9.84 6.17
N GLN A 211 -0.86 -9.09 6.82
CA GLN A 211 -0.61 -8.43 8.09
C GLN A 211 -1.86 -8.55 8.97
N PRO A 212 -1.79 -9.24 10.11
CA PRO A 212 -2.92 -9.29 11.03
C PRO A 212 -3.13 -7.91 11.66
N ARG A 213 -4.38 -7.60 11.99
CA ARG A 213 -4.73 -6.34 12.67
C ARG A 213 -5.48 -6.60 13.96
N ARG A 214 -5.25 -5.73 14.94
CA ARG A 214 -5.93 -5.73 16.23
C ARG A 214 -6.81 -4.50 16.34
N ARG A 215 -7.77 -4.58 17.24
CA ARG A 215 -8.60 -3.46 17.63
C ARG A 215 -7.80 -2.46 18.44
N ASP A 216 -7.99 -1.18 18.13
CA ASP A 216 -7.64 -0.08 19.02
C ASP A 216 -8.80 0.17 19.99
N PRO A 217 -8.64 -0.11 21.30
CA PRO A 217 -9.69 0.11 22.29
C PRO A 217 -9.96 1.61 22.55
N GLU A 218 -9.02 2.50 22.20
CA GLU A 218 -9.16 3.94 22.38
C GLU A 218 -9.84 4.63 21.19
N ALA A 219 -9.98 3.92 20.06
CA ALA A 219 -10.67 4.41 18.88
C ALA A 219 -12.20 4.36 19.04
N ARG A 220 -12.90 5.33 18.43
CA ARG A 220 -14.36 5.28 18.32
C ARG A 220 -14.77 4.04 17.50
N GLY A 221 -15.74 3.28 18.01
CA GLY A 221 -16.28 2.10 17.36
C GLY A 221 -15.66 0.80 17.87
N ALA A 222 -16.52 -0.13 18.31
CA ALA A 222 -16.12 -1.39 18.93
C ALA A 222 -15.48 -2.41 17.98
N GLU A 223 -15.58 -2.19 16.67
CA GLU A 223 -15.02 -3.05 15.62
C GLU A 223 -14.17 -2.19 14.70
N ASN A 224 -12.84 -2.26 14.87
CA ASN A 224 -11.86 -1.55 14.06
C ASN A 224 -10.56 -2.39 13.98
N ASP A 225 -9.79 -2.25 12.91
CA ASP A 225 -8.56 -2.99 12.60
C ASP A 225 -7.31 -2.07 12.60
N ARG A 226 -7.33 -1.10 13.52
CA ARG A 226 -6.40 0.03 13.54
C ARG A 226 -4.97 -0.28 13.96
N ILE A 227 -4.73 -1.38 14.68
CA ILE A 227 -3.39 -1.67 15.22
C ILE A 227 -2.72 -2.77 14.39
N ALA A 228 -1.60 -2.44 13.76
CA ALA A 228 -0.70 -3.39 13.11
C ALA A 228 0.46 -3.86 14.04
N PRO A 229 1.12 -4.98 13.72
CA PRO A 229 2.29 -5.45 14.46
C PRO A 229 3.47 -4.48 14.38
N THR A 230 4.41 -4.58 15.33
CA THR A 230 5.71 -3.88 15.27
C THR A 230 6.83 -4.89 15.54
N PRO A 231 7.74 -5.15 14.57
CA PRO A 231 7.75 -4.63 13.20
C PRO A 231 6.50 -5.04 12.40
N GLY A 232 6.11 -4.25 11.41
CA GLY A 232 4.88 -4.49 10.63
C GLY A 232 4.96 -5.67 9.67
N PHE A 233 6.13 -5.87 9.05
CA PHE A 233 6.37 -6.92 8.07
C PHE A 233 7.64 -7.70 8.40
N SER A 234 7.74 -8.90 7.85
CA SER A 234 8.83 -9.85 8.12
C SER A 234 9.90 -9.67 7.05
N ASP A 235 11.10 -10.16 7.35
CA ASP A 235 12.18 -10.17 6.38
C ASP A 235 11.81 -10.93 5.11
N ALA A 236 11.16 -12.08 5.25
CA ALA A 236 10.72 -12.88 4.12
C ALA A 236 9.70 -12.15 3.23
N GLN A 237 8.83 -11.31 3.82
CA GLN A 237 7.92 -10.46 3.04
C GLN A 237 8.68 -9.36 2.28
N TYR A 238 9.63 -8.68 2.92
CA TYR A 238 10.46 -7.68 2.23
C TYR A 238 11.26 -8.29 1.08
N GLU A 239 11.82 -9.49 1.27
CA GLU A 239 12.52 -10.21 0.20
C GLU A 239 11.60 -10.54 -0.97
N ARG A 240 10.41 -11.08 -0.70
CA ARG A 240 9.44 -11.38 -1.75
C ARG A 240 8.92 -10.12 -2.44
N LEU A 241 8.64 -9.05 -1.69
CA LEU A 241 8.19 -7.77 -2.24
C LEU A 241 9.24 -7.16 -3.17
N ALA A 242 10.51 -7.19 -2.77
CA ALA A 242 11.61 -6.72 -3.62
C ALA A 242 11.71 -7.54 -4.92
N LEU A 243 11.53 -8.86 -4.83
CA LEU A 243 11.49 -9.73 -6.01
C LEU A 243 10.32 -9.37 -6.95
N LEU A 244 9.12 -9.13 -6.39
CA LEU A 244 7.94 -8.73 -7.17
C LEU A 244 8.15 -7.37 -7.87
N TYR A 245 8.74 -6.41 -7.16
CA TYR A 245 9.05 -5.09 -7.71
C TYR A 245 10.09 -5.15 -8.83
N ILE A 246 11.14 -5.96 -8.66
CA ILE A 246 12.13 -6.25 -9.71
C ILE A 246 11.47 -6.92 -10.92
N THR A 247 10.65 -7.94 -10.69
CA THR A 247 9.94 -8.68 -11.74
C THR A 247 9.05 -7.77 -12.57
N ALA A 248 8.22 -6.96 -11.93
CA ALA A 248 7.35 -6.03 -12.64
C ALA A 248 8.18 -4.97 -13.40
N SER A 249 9.24 -4.44 -12.80
CA SER A 249 10.16 -3.47 -13.45
C SER A 249 10.98 -4.06 -14.61
N ALA A 250 11.30 -5.36 -14.55
CA ALA A 250 11.98 -6.08 -15.63
C ALA A 250 11.03 -6.32 -16.82
N ARG A 251 9.76 -6.61 -16.54
CA ARG A 251 8.71 -6.76 -17.56
C ARG A 251 8.42 -5.45 -18.27
N ARG A 252 8.29 -4.35 -17.52
CA ARG A 252 8.11 -2.99 -18.06
C ARG A 252 9.35 -2.45 -18.79
N GLY A 253 10.54 -2.96 -18.46
CA GLY A 253 11.82 -2.42 -18.96
C GLY A 253 12.28 -1.12 -18.29
N SER A 254 11.50 -0.58 -17.35
CA SER A 254 11.86 0.57 -16.51
C SER A 254 11.33 0.39 -15.09
N TRP A 255 12.02 0.98 -14.12
CA TRP A 255 11.61 0.91 -12.72
C TRP A 255 10.27 1.61 -12.51
N LEU A 256 9.31 0.89 -11.94
CA LEU A 256 7.97 1.38 -11.58
C LEU A 256 8.04 2.45 -10.48
N ILE A 257 6.92 3.10 -10.21
CA ILE A 257 6.76 4.07 -9.12
C ILE A 257 6.10 3.34 -7.94
N PRO A 258 6.85 2.98 -6.88
CA PRO A 258 6.26 2.38 -5.69
C PRO A 258 5.40 3.40 -4.93
N ALA A 259 4.29 2.93 -4.38
CA ALA A 259 3.32 3.75 -3.67
C ALA A 259 2.65 2.96 -2.54
N TYR A 260 2.32 3.65 -1.45
CA TYR A 260 1.45 3.13 -0.40
C TYR A 260 -0.02 3.37 -0.76
N HIS A 261 -0.89 2.40 -0.45
CA HIS A 261 -2.33 2.54 -0.66
C HIS A 261 -2.91 3.78 0.03
N SER A 262 -2.59 4.00 1.31
CA SER A 262 -2.98 5.18 2.08
C SER A 262 -2.59 6.51 1.41
N ALA A 263 -1.42 6.57 0.76
CA ALA A 263 -0.97 7.77 0.07
C ALA A 263 -1.68 7.98 -1.28
N ILE A 264 -2.08 6.89 -1.95
CA ILE A 264 -2.88 6.91 -3.17
C ILE A 264 -4.31 7.38 -2.87
N ASP A 265 -4.91 6.90 -1.79
CA ASP A 265 -6.28 7.24 -1.39
C ASP A 265 -6.39 8.53 -0.55
N ALA A 266 -5.28 9.24 -0.34
CA ALA A 266 -5.24 10.48 0.44
C ALA A 266 -6.26 11.51 -0.09
N GLY A 267 -7.11 12.03 0.80
CA GLY A 267 -8.18 12.97 0.44
C GLY A 267 -9.51 12.30 0.05
N ILE A 268 -9.57 10.98 -0.03
CA ILE A 268 -10.82 10.24 -0.28
C ILE A 268 -11.49 9.89 1.07
N PRO A 269 -12.81 10.10 1.23
CA PRO A 269 -13.52 9.67 2.43
C PRO A 269 -13.35 8.19 2.76
N ASP A 270 -13.19 7.90 4.06
CA ASP A 270 -12.97 6.55 4.61
C ASP A 270 -11.77 5.81 3.98
N ALA A 271 -10.76 6.53 3.50
CA ALA A 271 -9.55 5.95 2.91
C ALA A 271 -8.87 4.95 3.85
N HIS A 272 -8.24 3.94 3.27
CA HIS A 272 -7.53 2.91 4.02
C HIS A 272 -6.20 3.43 4.59
N ASP A 273 -5.70 2.75 5.60
CA ASP A 273 -4.47 3.10 6.31
C ASP A 273 -3.34 2.10 6.10
N ASP A 274 -3.34 1.34 5.01
CA ASP A 274 -2.29 0.39 4.67
C ASP A 274 -1.23 1.00 3.72
N PRO A 275 0.01 0.48 3.70
CA PRO A 275 0.56 -0.50 4.64
C PRO A 275 0.95 0.17 5.97
N GLN A 276 0.54 -0.38 7.11
CA GLN A 276 0.98 0.12 8.42
C GLN A 276 2.35 -0.45 8.83
N ASN A 277 3.12 0.37 9.56
CA ASN A 277 4.45 0.01 10.09
C ASN A 277 5.43 -0.51 9.02
N PHE A 278 5.32 0.01 7.79
CA PHE A 278 6.24 -0.32 6.70
C PHE A 278 7.59 0.40 6.89
N ASP A 279 8.67 -0.38 6.96
CA ASP A 279 10.04 0.11 6.94
C ASP A 279 10.55 0.29 5.50
N LEU A 280 10.60 1.55 5.05
CA LEU A 280 11.07 1.92 3.70
C LEU A 280 12.58 1.69 3.52
N ASP A 281 13.37 1.88 4.57
CA ASP A 281 14.82 1.67 4.55
C ASP A 281 15.15 0.18 4.44
N ARG A 282 14.40 -0.68 5.15
CA ARG A 282 14.49 -2.14 5.03
C ARG A 282 14.18 -2.58 3.60
N PHE A 283 13.07 -2.12 3.04
CA PHE A 283 12.69 -2.45 1.66
C PHE A 283 13.79 -2.05 0.66
N ALA A 284 14.30 -0.81 0.77
CA ALA A 284 15.35 -0.33 -0.11
C ALA A 284 16.67 -1.12 0.05
N SER A 285 17.05 -1.48 1.28
CA SER A 285 18.22 -2.30 1.58
C SER A 285 18.10 -3.71 0.99
N VAL A 286 16.94 -4.35 1.13
CA VAL A 286 16.67 -5.67 0.56
C VAL A 286 16.68 -5.62 -0.97
N LEU A 287 16.09 -4.58 -1.56
CA LEU A 287 16.11 -4.33 -2.99
C LEU A 287 17.54 -4.20 -3.53
N ASP A 288 18.39 -3.39 -2.89
CA ASP A 288 19.79 -3.23 -3.29
C ASP A 288 20.55 -4.56 -3.27
N LYS A 289 20.39 -5.33 -2.18
CA LYS A 289 20.99 -6.67 -2.07
C LYS A 289 20.52 -7.60 -3.17
N MET A 290 19.24 -7.56 -3.55
CA MET A 290 18.70 -8.43 -4.59
C MET A 290 19.17 -8.00 -5.99
N ILE A 291 19.20 -6.71 -6.29
CA ILE A 291 19.74 -6.19 -7.56
C ILE A 291 21.20 -6.63 -7.73
N LYS A 292 22.02 -6.55 -6.68
CA LYS A 292 23.41 -7.00 -6.70
C LYS A 292 23.56 -8.50 -6.99
N LYS A 293 22.59 -9.33 -6.61
CA LYS A 293 22.57 -10.78 -6.93
C LYS A 293 22.14 -11.06 -8.38
N LEU A 294 21.45 -10.12 -9.02
CA LEU A 294 20.88 -10.27 -10.37
C LEU A 294 21.70 -9.60 -11.47
N ARG A 295 22.73 -8.82 -11.11
CA ARG A 295 23.72 -8.26 -12.01
C ARG A 295 24.90 -9.22 -12.15
#